data_AF-A0A7Y9E768-F1
#
_entry.id   AF-A0A7Y9E768-F1
#
_cell.length_a   1.000
_cell.length_b   1.000
_cell.length_c   1.000
_cell.angle_alpha   90.00
_cell.angle_beta   90.00
_cell.angle_gamma   90.00
#
_symmetry.space_group_name_H-M   'P 1'
#
loop_
_entity.id
_entity.type
_entity.pdbx_description
1 polymer ?
#
loop_
_entity_poly.entity_id
_entity_poly.type
_entity_poly.pdbx_seq_one_letter_code
_entity_poly.pdbx_strand_id
1 'polypeptide(L)'
;MTDEQTRPGTAAPPARQPDWWHRDHPTFTAITGFFTGLAYVIVVPSLFAAILYWAFDEQTAADAYPFVLISLAVPIGLAVAPPTRRFGGYMLVGVVTTALVVLGVAAVVLWVLVGRENSHGGSL
;
A
#
# COMPACT_ATOMS: atom_id res chain seq x y z
N MET A 1 -24.69 -12.55 69.47
CA MET A 1 -23.99 -11.48 68.74
C MET A 1 -22.80 -12.13 68.07
N THR A 2 -23.04 -12.72 66.90
CA THR A 2 -22.06 -13.46 66.10
C THR A 2 -21.70 -12.56 64.93
N ASP A 3 -20.57 -11.86 65.06
CA ASP A 3 -20.07 -11.02 63.98
C ASP A 3 -19.42 -11.91 62.92
N GLU A 4 -20.13 -12.06 61.79
CA GLU A 4 -19.55 -12.45 60.51
C GLU A 4 -18.44 -11.47 60.16
N GLN A 5 -17.19 -11.86 60.46
CA GLN A 5 -16.03 -11.15 59.96
C GLN A 5 -15.85 -11.49 58.48
N THR A 6 -16.62 -10.79 57.64
CA THR A 6 -16.49 -10.69 56.19
C THR A 6 -15.03 -10.51 55.83
N ARG A 7 -14.41 -11.55 55.26
CA ARG A 7 -13.06 -11.46 54.69
C ARG A 7 -13.07 -10.32 53.65
N PRO A 8 -12.16 -9.34 53.72
CA PRO A 8 -12.08 -8.31 52.70
C PRO A 8 -11.86 -9.01 51.36
N GLY A 9 -12.78 -8.74 50.43
CA GLY A 9 -12.89 -9.43 49.17
C GLY A 9 -11.53 -9.55 48.50
N THR A 10 -11.22 -10.77 48.05
CA THR A 10 -10.21 -11.00 47.04
C THR A 10 -10.52 -10.06 45.88
N ALA A 11 -9.81 -8.94 45.81
CA ALA A 11 -9.86 -8.05 44.66
C ALA A 11 -9.48 -8.92 43.47
N ALA A 12 -10.46 -9.23 42.62
CA ALA A 12 -10.20 -9.88 41.35
C ALA A 12 -9.09 -9.06 40.66
N PRO A 13 -8.02 -9.70 40.13
CA PRO A 13 -7.01 -8.96 39.40
C PRO A 13 -7.71 -8.12 38.33
N PRO A 14 -7.32 -6.83 38.15
CA PRO A 14 -7.96 -5.97 37.17
C PRO A 14 -8.02 -6.73 35.85
N ALA A 15 -9.21 -6.84 35.26
CA ALA A 15 -9.39 -7.50 33.98
C ALA A 15 -8.35 -6.93 33.02
N ARG A 16 -7.37 -7.76 32.62
CA ARG A 16 -6.27 -7.37 31.73
C ARG A 16 -6.95 -6.77 30.49
N GLN A 17 -6.92 -5.45 30.36
CA GLN A 17 -7.59 -4.79 29.25
C GLN A 17 -7.05 -5.39 27.96
N PRO A 18 -7.89 -5.67 26.96
CA PRO A 18 -7.45 -6.38 25.77
C PRO A 18 -6.29 -5.63 25.08
N ASP A 19 -5.09 -6.23 25.11
CA ASP A 19 -3.84 -5.63 24.62
C ASP A 19 -3.80 -5.38 23.11
N TRP A 20 -4.85 -5.78 22.37
CA TRP A 20 -4.98 -5.47 20.94
C TRP A 20 -5.24 -3.99 20.66
N TRP A 21 -5.62 -3.20 21.68
CA TRP A 21 -5.72 -1.74 21.58
C TRP A 21 -4.35 -1.05 21.62
N HIS A 22 -3.29 -1.75 22.07
CA HIS A 22 -1.92 -1.27 21.92
C HIS A 22 -1.51 -1.45 20.45
N ARG A 23 -1.75 -0.41 19.65
CA ARG A 23 -1.30 -0.22 18.25
C ARG A 23 0.22 -0.38 18.04
N ASP A 24 0.97 -0.70 19.09
CA ASP A 24 2.41 -0.92 19.11
C ASP A 24 2.83 -2.33 18.67
N HIS A 25 1.89 -3.18 18.24
CA HIS A 25 2.25 -4.49 17.72
C HIS A 25 3.01 -4.36 16.38
N PRO A 26 4.24 -4.90 16.25
CA PRO A 26 5.09 -4.73 15.05
C PRO A 26 4.42 -5.13 13.73
N THR A 27 3.50 -6.10 13.79
CA THR A 27 2.72 -6.59 12.65
C THR A 27 1.74 -5.54 12.10
N PHE A 28 1.19 -4.67 12.96
CA PHE A 28 0.27 -3.62 12.52
C PHE A 28 1.00 -2.61 11.63
N THR A 29 2.20 -2.17 12.03
CA THR A 29 3.05 -1.29 11.22
C THR A 29 3.43 -1.93 9.88
N ALA A 30 3.67 -3.24 9.86
CA ALA A 30 3.98 -3.97 8.64
C ALA A 30 2.80 -4.04 7.66
N ILE A 31 1.63 -4.45 8.15
CA ILE A 31 0.40 -4.56 7.35
C ILE A 31 -0.01 -3.19 6.82
N THR A 32 -0.06 -2.19 7.69
CA THR A 32 -0.44 -0.82 7.29
C THR A 32 0.53 -0.24 6.29
N GLY A 33 1.84 -0.37 6.51
CA GLY A 33 2.87 0.05 5.55
C GLY A 33 2.66 -0.63 4.19
N PHE A 34 2.57 -1.95 4.16
CA PHE A 34 2.34 -2.71 2.92
C PHE A 34 1.09 -2.25 2.15
N PHE A 35 -0.06 -2.19 2.81
CA PHE A 35 -1.31 -1.77 2.17
C PHE A 35 -1.29 -0.30 1.76
N THR A 36 -0.57 0.55 2.50
CA THR A 36 -0.35 1.94 2.09
C THR A 36 0.47 1.99 0.81
N GLY A 37 1.50 1.16 0.68
CA GLY A 37 2.28 1.04 -0.55
C GLY A 37 1.45 0.56 -1.74
N LEU A 38 0.56 -0.41 -1.53
CA LEU A 38 -0.40 -0.86 -2.55
C LEU A 38 -1.36 0.27 -2.95
N ALA A 39 -2.01 0.90 -1.97
CA ALA A 39 -2.94 2.00 -2.22
C ALA A 39 -2.25 3.16 -2.94
N TYR A 40 -1.00 3.45 -2.59
CA TYR A 40 -0.17 4.46 -3.24
C TYR A 40 0.01 4.20 -4.73
N VAL A 41 0.38 2.97 -5.12
CA VAL A 41 0.58 2.59 -6.53
C VAL A 41 -0.70 2.65 -7.36
N ILE A 42 -1.86 2.52 -6.74
CA ILE A 42 -3.16 2.63 -7.43
C ILE A 42 -3.60 4.10 -7.49
N VAL A 43 -3.72 4.73 -6.32
CA VAL A 43 -4.39 6.03 -6.18
C VAL A 43 -3.57 7.15 -6.80
N VAL A 44 -2.26 7.18 -6.55
CA VAL A 44 -1.42 8.30 -7.00
C VAL A 44 -1.39 8.43 -8.53
N PRO A 45 -1.07 7.40 -9.31
CA PRO A 45 -1.06 7.53 -10.76
C PRO A 45 -2.44 7.72 -11.36
N SER A 46 -3.49 7.11 -10.81
CA SER A 46 -4.86 7.32 -11.28
C SER A 46 -5.31 8.75 -11.05
N LEU A 47 -5.06 9.30 -9.86
CA LEU A 47 -5.42 10.67 -9.54
C LEU A 47 -4.60 11.67 -10.35
N PHE A 48 -3.31 11.40 -10.53
CA PHE A 48 -2.43 12.23 -11.35
C PHE A 48 -2.90 12.28 -12.81
N ALA A 49 -3.21 11.12 -13.42
CA ALA A 49 -3.78 11.06 -14.76
C ALA A 49 -5.10 11.84 -14.83
N ALA A 50 -6.02 11.63 -13.88
CA ALA A 50 -7.31 12.31 -13.87
C ALA A 50 -7.15 13.84 -13.80
N ILE A 51 -6.22 14.34 -12.99
CA ILE A 51 -5.91 15.77 -12.90
C ILE A 51 -5.31 16.28 -14.20
N LEU A 52 -4.37 15.54 -14.82
CA LEU A 52 -3.75 15.95 -16.07
C LEU A 52 -4.77 16.04 -17.21
N TYR A 53 -5.62 15.02 -17.39
CA TYR A 53 -6.66 15.04 -18.42
C TYR A 53 -7.76 16.06 -18.16
N TRP A 54 -7.94 16.50 -16.91
CA TRP A 54 -8.88 17.55 -16.59
C TRP A 54 -8.33 18.95 -16.85
N ALA A 55 -7.03 19.17 -16.60
CA ALA A 55 -6.39 20.48 -16.71
C ALA A 55 -5.69 20.75 -18.05
N PHE A 56 -5.30 19.71 -18.79
CA PHE A 56 -4.50 19.82 -20.01
C PHE A 56 -5.10 19.04 -21.17
N ASP A 57 -4.66 19.41 -22.37
CA ASP A 57 -4.96 18.68 -23.60
C ASP A 57 -4.28 17.29 -23.61
N GLU A 58 -4.83 16.33 -24.36
CA GLU A 58 -4.43 14.93 -24.36
C GLU A 58 -2.94 14.74 -24.62
N GLN A 59 -2.38 15.50 -25.56
CA GLN A 59 -0.96 15.41 -25.91
C GLN A 59 -0.07 15.90 -24.77
N THR A 60 -0.44 17.01 -24.14
CA THR A 60 0.31 17.57 -22.99
C THR A 60 0.20 16.66 -21.77
N ALA A 61 -0.98 16.07 -21.53
CA ALA A 61 -1.20 15.13 -20.46
C ALA A 61 -0.35 13.87 -20.62
N ALA A 62 -0.23 13.33 -21.85
CA ALA A 62 0.60 12.17 -22.15
C ALA A 62 2.10 12.46 -21.92
N ASP A 63 2.59 13.63 -22.34
CA ASP A 63 3.97 14.06 -22.13
C ASP A 63 4.30 14.28 -20.64
N ALA A 64 3.31 14.74 -19.86
CA ALA A 64 3.47 15.00 -18.44
C ALA A 64 3.29 13.74 -17.55
N TYR A 65 2.59 12.72 -18.02
CA TYR A 65 2.30 11.52 -17.22
C TYR A 65 3.54 10.85 -16.60
N PRO A 66 4.69 10.71 -17.30
CA PRO A 66 5.90 10.11 -16.73
C PRO A 66 6.43 10.81 -15.47
N PHE A 67 6.10 12.09 -15.25
CA PHE A 67 6.49 12.80 -14.02
C PHE A 67 5.87 12.20 -12.76
N VAL A 68 4.84 11.35 -12.88
CA VAL A 68 4.32 10.56 -11.75
C VAL A 68 5.42 9.72 -11.07
N LEU A 69 6.48 9.33 -11.80
CA LEU A 69 7.60 8.57 -11.22
C LEU A 69 8.36 9.37 -10.15
N ILE A 70 8.33 10.71 -10.20
CA ILE A 70 8.91 11.56 -9.16
C ILE A 70 8.24 11.31 -7.81
N SER A 71 6.95 10.95 -7.82
CA SER A 71 6.22 10.63 -6.60
C SER A 71 6.89 9.50 -5.81
N LEU A 72 7.59 8.56 -6.48
CA LEU A 72 8.34 7.47 -5.85
C LEU A 72 9.43 7.96 -4.89
N ALA A 73 9.85 9.23 -4.99
CA ALA A 73 10.70 9.86 -3.99
C ALA A 73 10.07 9.89 -2.59
N VAL A 74 8.74 9.92 -2.48
CA VAL A 74 8.01 9.90 -1.20
C VAL A 74 8.24 8.60 -0.42
N PRO A 75 7.90 7.40 -0.94
CA PRO A 75 8.16 6.16 -0.22
C PRO A 75 9.66 5.93 0.04
N ILE A 76 10.53 6.35 -0.89
CA ILE A 76 11.99 6.27 -0.69
C ILE A 76 12.44 7.18 0.47
N GLY A 77 11.98 8.43 0.50
CA GLY A 77 12.30 9.39 1.56
C GLY A 77 11.82 8.92 2.93
N LEU A 78 10.59 8.37 3.01
CA LEU A 78 10.05 7.79 4.23
C LEU A 78 10.87 6.59 4.74
N ALA A 79 11.47 5.82 3.83
CA ALA A 79 12.32 4.69 4.18
C ALA A 79 13.73 5.10 4.63
N VAL A 80 14.20 6.31 4.29
CA VAL A 80 15.50 6.83 4.75
C VAL A 80 15.37 7.57 6.09
N ALA A 81 14.26 8.26 6.32
CA ALA A 81 14.05 9.05 7.54
C ALA A 81 14.05 8.17 8.82
N PRO A 82 14.87 8.48 9.83
CA PRO A 82 15.00 7.69 11.06
C PRO A 82 13.67 7.39 11.79
N PRO A 83 12.73 8.34 11.95
CA PRO A 83 11.50 8.08 12.70
C PRO A 83 10.51 7.19 11.93
N THR A 84 10.59 7.11 10.60
CA THR A 84 9.63 6.37 9.75
C THR A 84 10.23 5.13 9.08
N ARG A 85 11.51 4.83 9.29
CA ARG A 85 12.28 3.79 8.58
C ARG A 85 11.59 2.43 8.49
N ARG A 86 10.99 1.97 9.59
CA ARG A 86 10.28 0.68 9.64
C ARG A 86 9.02 0.70 8.77
N PHE A 87 8.20 1.74 8.92
CA PHE A 87 6.99 1.94 8.11
C PHE A 87 7.32 2.11 6.63
N GLY A 88 8.29 2.99 6.31
CA GLY A 88 8.73 3.25 4.94
C GLY A 88 9.30 2.01 4.26
N GLY A 89 10.01 1.15 5.00
CA GLY A 89 10.46 -0.15 4.50
C GLY A 89 9.29 -1.06 4.07
N TYR A 90 8.28 -1.22 4.90
CA TYR A 90 7.10 -2.04 4.56
C TYR A 90 6.25 -1.42 3.44
N MET A 91 6.15 -0.09 3.40
CA MET A 91 5.52 0.62 2.30
C MET A 91 6.25 0.37 0.98
N LEU A 92 7.58 0.45 0.96
CA LEU A 92 8.37 0.12 -0.24
C LEU A 92 8.16 -1.32 -0.68
N VAL A 93 8.06 -2.28 0.25
CA VAL A 93 7.73 -3.68 -0.11
C VAL A 93 6.37 -3.76 -0.82
N GLY A 94 5.35 -3.06 -0.31
CA GLY A 94 4.04 -2.97 -0.95
C GLY A 94 4.10 -2.35 -2.35
N VAL A 95 4.84 -1.24 -2.49
CA VAL A 95 5.06 -0.56 -3.78
C VAL A 95 5.74 -1.49 -4.79
N VAL A 96 6.87 -2.08 -4.42
CA VAL A 96 7.67 -2.95 -5.29
C VAL A 96 6.87 -4.18 -5.69
N THR A 97 6.20 -4.84 -4.74
CA THR A 97 5.38 -6.03 -5.03
C THR A 97 4.26 -5.69 -6.02
N THR A 98 3.55 -4.59 -5.78
CA THR A 98 2.44 -4.17 -6.65
C THR A 98 2.96 -3.78 -8.05
N ALA A 99 4.06 -3.04 -8.13
CA ALA A 99 4.68 -2.67 -9.40
C ALA A 99 5.10 -3.91 -10.21
N LEU A 100 5.73 -4.90 -9.55
CA LEU A 100 6.08 -6.17 -10.20
C LEU A 100 4.85 -6.90 -10.75
N VAL A 101 3.77 -6.96 -9.98
CA VAL A 101 2.50 -7.59 -10.43
C VAL A 101 1.92 -6.84 -11.63
N VAL A 102 1.83 -5.52 -11.56
CA VAL A 102 1.27 -4.69 -12.65
C VAL A 102 2.09 -4.84 -13.93
N LEU A 103 3.42 -4.73 -13.83
CA LEU A 103 4.31 -4.90 -14.98
C LEU A 103 4.26 -6.32 -15.55
N GLY A 104 4.20 -7.33 -14.69
CA GLY A 104 4.06 -8.72 -15.10
C GLY A 104 2.75 -8.98 -15.85
N VAL A 105 1.63 -8.48 -15.32
CA VAL A 105 0.32 -8.57 -15.98
C VAL A 105 0.34 -7.82 -17.31
N ALA A 106 0.87 -6.59 -17.35
CA ALA A 106 0.96 -5.81 -18.58
C ALA A 106 1.79 -6.54 -19.65
N ALA A 107 2.94 -7.12 -19.27
CA ALA A 107 3.79 -7.88 -20.18
C ALA A 107 3.08 -9.11 -20.73
N VAL A 108 2.37 -9.87 -19.89
CA VAL A 108 1.59 -11.05 -20.32
C VAL A 108 0.46 -10.63 -21.26
N VAL A 109 -0.29 -9.58 -20.93
CA VAL A 109 -1.38 -9.07 -21.76
C VAL A 109 -0.86 -8.63 -23.13
N LEU A 110 0.22 -7.86 -23.17
CA LEU A 110 0.85 -7.42 -24.41
C LEU A 110 1.36 -8.62 -25.23
N TRP A 111 1.97 -9.61 -24.58
CA TRP A 111 2.41 -10.84 -25.24
C TRP A 111 1.25 -11.60 -25.88
N VAL A 112 0.12 -11.74 -25.18
CA VAL A 112 -1.09 -12.37 -25.72
C VAL A 112 -1.65 -11.56 -26.88
N LEU A 113 -1.77 -10.24 -26.75
CA LEU A 113 -2.36 -9.37 -27.77
C LEU A 113 -1.53 -9.40 -29.07
N VAL A 114 -0.21 -9.23 -28.96
CA VAL A 114 0.71 -9.28 -30.11
C VAL A 114 0.77 -10.69 -30.72
N GLY A 115 0.79 -11.74 -29.88
CA GLY A 115 0.76 -13.12 -30.37
C GLY A 115 -0.52 -13.46 -31.15
N ARG A 116 -1.66 -12.88 -30.76
CA ARG A 116 -2.94 -13.04 -31.45
C ARG A 116 -2.96 -12.29 -32.79
N GLU A 117 -2.42 -11.08 -32.83
CA GLU A 117 -2.30 -10.27 -34.05
C GLU A 117 -1.48 -11.00 -35.13
N ASN A 118 -0.31 -11.54 -34.73
CA ASN A 118 0.56 -12.29 -35.63
C ASN A 118 -0.08 -13.58 -36.18
N SER A 119 -1.10 -14.12 -35.51
CA SER A 119 -1.78 -15.35 -35.93
C SER A 119 -2.90 -15.11 -36.97
N HIS A 120 -3.34 -13.86 -37.18
CA HIS A 120 -4.41 -13.50 -38.15
C HIS A 120 -3.88 -12.80 -39.41
N GLY A 121 -2.60 -12.42 -39.46
CA GLY A 121 -1.94 -11.86 -40.65
C GLY A 121 -1.34 -12.89 -41.63
N GLY A 122 -1.50 -14.19 -41.35
CA GLY A 122 -0.88 -15.30 -42.08
C GLY A 122 -1.76 -15.96 -43.17
N SER A 123 -2.87 -15.36 -43.56
CA SER A 123 -3.69 -15.83 -44.69
C SER A 123 -3.90 -14.71 -45.70
N LEU A 124 -2.87 -14.45 -46.50
CA LEU A 124 -3.00 -13.89 -47.84
C LEU A 124 -3.00 -15.04 -48.84
#